data_AF-A0A1Y0H8M0-F1
#
_entry.id   AF-A0A1Y0H8M0-F1
#
_cell.length_a   1.000
_cell.length_b   1.000
_cell.length_c   1.000
_cell.angle_alpha   90.00
_cell.angle_beta   90.00
_cell.angle_gamma   90.00
#
_symmetry.space_group_name_H-M   'P 1'
#
loop_
_entity.id
_entity.type
_entity.pdbx_description
1 polymer ?
#
loop_
_entity_poly.entity_id
_entity_poly.type
_entity_poly.pdbx_seq_one_letter_code
_entity_poly.pdbx_strand_id
1 'polypeptide(L)'
;MMPAPLATAANRTVRADWLRDLKRQVSQVDPSPEQLQGLRKLQDAAEQFEAMFVKQMLQTMRQSTMGEAPQGMGALAYDFLDDSIAKNATQTGPGFGLARSVFAATGSAYLRTQTVPRQETQGIETHG
;
A
#
# COMPACT_ATOMS: atom_id res chain seq x y z
N MET A 1 9.02 26.73 -17.51
CA MET A 1 8.49 25.35 -17.58
C MET A 1 7.96 25.01 -16.20
N MET A 2 6.64 24.85 -16.05
CA MET A 2 6.07 24.36 -14.80
C MET A 2 6.20 22.83 -14.76
N PRO A 3 6.59 22.22 -13.63
CA PRO A 3 6.57 20.77 -13.50
C PRO A 3 5.13 20.29 -13.71
N ALA A 4 4.97 19.26 -14.53
CA ALA A 4 3.68 18.63 -14.76
C ALA A 4 3.04 18.32 -13.41
N PRO A 5 1.74 18.65 -13.20
CA PRO A 5 1.05 18.19 -12.01
C PRO A 5 1.18 16.67 -11.97
N LEU A 6 1.45 16.13 -10.78
CA LEU A 6 1.39 14.70 -10.48
C LEU A 6 -0.04 14.20 -10.74
N ALA A 7 -0.42 14.12 -12.01
CA ALA A 7 -1.56 13.35 -12.44
C ALA A 7 -1.31 11.91 -11.95
N THR A 8 -2.39 11.24 -11.57
CA THR A 8 -2.46 9.80 -11.23
C THR A 8 -2.51 9.40 -9.75
N ALA A 9 -2.80 10.31 -8.80
CA ALA A 9 -3.26 9.88 -7.46
C ALA A 9 -4.79 9.81 -7.34
N ALA A 10 -5.53 10.66 -8.08
CA ALA A 10 -6.97 10.83 -7.87
C ALA A 10 -7.85 9.71 -8.48
N ASN A 11 -7.40 8.99 -9.51
CA ASN A 11 -8.27 8.10 -10.30
C ASN A 11 -7.77 6.64 -10.46
N ARG A 12 -7.03 6.10 -9.49
CA ARG A 12 -6.63 4.67 -9.50
C ARG A 12 -7.69 3.83 -8.80
N THR A 13 -8.42 2.99 -9.52
CA THR A 13 -9.20 1.94 -8.86
C THR A 13 -8.27 0.97 -8.14
N VAL A 14 -8.78 0.22 -7.15
CA VAL A 14 -8.03 -0.92 -6.58
C VAL A 14 -7.58 -1.81 -7.74
N ARG A 15 -6.32 -2.24 -7.71
CA ARG A 15 -5.73 -3.12 -8.72
C ARG A 15 -6.60 -4.37 -8.90
N ALA A 16 -7.03 -4.62 -10.13
CA ALA A 16 -8.02 -5.65 -10.43
C ALA A 16 -7.52 -7.07 -10.11
N ASP A 17 -6.22 -7.31 -10.27
CA ASP A 17 -5.55 -8.56 -9.90
C ASP A 17 -5.58 -8.77 -8.38
N TRP A 18 -5.26 -7.74 -7.60
CA TRP A 18 -5.24 -7.83 -6.13
C TRP A 18 -6.65 -8.00 -5.55
N LEU A 19 -7.62 -7.27 -6.09
CA LEU A 19 -9.02 -7.40 -5.70
C LEU A 19 -9.56 -8.81 -6.01
N ARG A 20 -9.17 -9.40 -7.14
CA ARG A 20 -9.55 -10.76 -7.51
C ARG A 20 -9.02 -11.79 -6.52
N ASP A 21 -7.75 -11.67 -6.13
CA ASP A 21 -7.16 -12.58 -5.15
C ASP A 21 -7.82 -12.43 -3.77
N LEU A 22 -8.07 -11.19 -3.36
CA LEU A 22 -8.76 -10.91 -2.11
C LEU A 22 -10.16 -11.55 -2.10
N LYS A 23 -10.93 -11.38 -3.18
CA LYS A 23 -12.26 -12.01 -3.31
C LYS A 23 -12.22 -13.54 -3.22
N ARG A 24 -11.16 -14.18 -3.73
CA ARG A 24 -10.95 -15.64 -3.59
C ARG A 24 -10.72 -16.05 -2.14
N GLN A 25 -10.12 -15.20 -1.31
CA GLN A 25 -9.80 -15.49 0.09
C GLN A 25 -10.97 -15.23 1.06
N VAL A 26 -11.87 -14.31 0.73
CA VAL A 26 -12.96 -13.85 1.64
C VAL A 26 -14.36 -14.27 1.15
N SER A 27 -14.46 -15.35 0.37
CA SER A 27 -15.73 -15.99 -0.01
C SER A 27 -16.70 -15.13 -0.87
N GLN A 28 -16.17 -14.36 -1.84
CA GLN A 28 -16.94 -13.74 -2.93
C GLN A 28 -18.00 -12.66 -2.59
N VAL A 29 -18.00 -12.07 -1.39
CA VAL A 29 -18.83 -10.87 -1.16
C VAL A 29 -18.24 -9.70 -1.94
N ASP A 30 -19.04 -9.08 -2.81
CA ASP A 30 -18.63 -7.87 -3.50
C ASP A 30 -18.55 -6.70 -2.50
N PRO A 31 -17.38 -6.07 -2.33
CA PRO A 31 -17.23 -4.99 -1.37
C PRO A 31 -18.03 -3.76 -1.80
N SER A 32 -18.65 -3.09 -0.82
CA SER A 32 -19.37 -1.83 -1.03
C SER A 32 -18.44 -0.71 -1.55
N PRO A 33 -18.99 0.38 -2.11
CA PRO A 33 -18.18 1.52 -2.55
C PRO A 33 -17.27 2.10 -1.45
N GLU A 34 -17.73 2.11 -0.20
CA GLU A 34 -16.97 2.57 0.96
C GLU A 34 -15.84 1.61 1.31
N GLN A 35 -16.10 0.31 1.26
CA GLN A 35 -15.08 -0.73 1.45
C GLN A 35 -14.02 -0.67 0.35
N LEU A 36 -14.41 -0.40 -0.90
CA LEU A 36 -13.48 -0.21 -2.01
C LEU A 36 -12.56 1.01 -1.81
N GLN A 37 -13.06 2.11 -1.22
CA GLN A 37 -12.19 3.23 -0.86
C GLN A 37 -11.20 2.88 0.26
N GLY A 38 -11.64 2.12 1.27
CA GLY A 38 -10.76 1.64 2.33
C GLY A 38 -9.68 0.70 1.80
N LEU A 39 -10.06 -0.26 0.96
CA LEU A 39 -9.13 -1.15 0.28
C LEU A 39 -8.14 -0.38 -0.59
N ARG A 40 -8.55 0.69 -1.26
CA ARG A 40 -7.63 1.53 -2.02
C ARG A 40 -6.58 2.20 -1.14
N LYS A 41 -6.98 2.77 0.00
CA LYS A 41 -6.02 3.34 0.97
C LYS A 41 -5.05 2.27 1.49
N LEU A 42 -5.54 1.05 1.73
CA LEU A 42 -4.70 -0.08 2.12
C LEU A 42 -3.71 -0.49 1.02
N GLN A 43 -4.14 -0.48 -0.24
CA GLN A 43 -3.25 -0.73 -1.38
C GLN A 43 -2.15 0.33 -1.45
N ASP A 44 -2.51 1.61 -1.40
CA ASP A 44 -1.55 2.72 -1.46
C ASP A 44 -0.54 2.64 -0.31
N ALA A 45 -1.00 2.30 0.89
CA ALA A 45 -0.14 2.12 2.06
C ALA A 45 0.80 0.91 1.91
N ALA A 46 0.30 -0.20 1.35
CA ALA A 46 1.11 -1.40 1.12
C ALA A 46 2.19 -1.16 0.06
N GLU A 47 1.87 -0.45 -1.03
CA GLU A 47 2.83 -0.05 -2.07
C GLU A 47 3.91 0.89 -1.50
N GLN A 48 3.53 1.83 -0.63
CA GLN A 48 4.47 2.72 0.06
C GLN A 48 5.38 1.95 1.04
N PHE A 49 4.82 1.00 1.79
CA PHE A 49 5.58 0.14 2.69
C PHE A 49 6.68 -0.62 1.93
N GLU A 50 6.33 -1.26 0.81
CA GLU A 50 7.30 -1.97 0.00
C GLU A 50 8.34 -1.01 -0.60
N ALA A 51 7.94 0.19 -1.02
CA ALA A 51 8.89 1.17 -1.56
C ALA A 51 9.92 1.60 -0.51
N MET A 52 9.49 1.85 0.73
CA MET A 52 10.40 2.18 1.84
C MET A 52 11.33 1.01 2.15
N PHE A 53 10.81 -0.22 2.15
CA PHE A 53 11.62 -1.41 2.36
C PHE A 53 12.71 -1.57 1.28
N VAL A 54 12.34 -1.44 0.01
CA VAL A 54 13.29 -1.52 -1.12
C VAL A 54 14.33 -0.42 -1.04
N LYS A 55 13.91 0.81 -0.72
CA LYS A 55 14.85 1.94 -0.52
C LYS A 55 15.88 1.61 0.57
N GLN A 56 15.42 1.15 1.72
CA GLN A 56 16.30 0.84 2.84
C GLN A 56 17.25 -0.33 2.51
N MET A 57 16.76 -1.35 1.80
CA MET A 57 17.58 -2.45 1.32
C MET A 57 18.68 -1.95 0.37
N LEU A 58 18.35 -1.09 -0.60
CA LEU A 58 19.32 -0.50 -1.53
C LEU A 58 20.37 0.35 -0.80
N GLN A 59 19.93 1.16 0.18
CA GLN A 59 20.83 1.95 1.02
C GLN A 59 21.79 1.06 1.80
N THR A 60 21.31 -0.02 2.43
CA THR A 60 22.15 -0.98 3.16
C THR A 60 23.12 -1.70 2.22
N MET A 61 22.69 -2.15 1.04
CA MET A 61 23.56 -2.78 0.04
C MET A 61 24.65 -1.83 -0.44
N ARG A 62 24.34 -0.55 -0.62
CA ARG A 62 25.33 0.44 -1.02
C ARG A 62 26.34 0.71 0.09
N GLN A 63 25.89 0.85 1.34
CA GLN A 63 26.78 1.00 2.50
C GLN A 63 27.72 -0.19 2.65
N SER A 64 27.23 -1.42 2.47
CA SER A 64 28.07 -2.62 2.56
C SER A 64 29.03 -2.80 1.39
N THR A 65 28.69 -2.31 0.19
CA THR A 65 29.51 -2.47 -1.02
C THR A 65 30.53 -1.34 -1.21
N MET A 66 30.19 -0.11 -0.85
CA MET A 66 31.03 1.08 -1.11
C MET A 66 31.78 1.61 0.11
N GLY A 67 31.53 1.07 1.31
CA GLY A 67 32.24 1.45 2.55
C GLY A 67 31.85 2.82 3.11
N GLU A 68 32.04 3.89 2.35
CA GLU A 68 31.58 5.25 2.67
C GLU A 68 30.52 5.73 1.66
N ALA A 69 29.42 6.27 2.16
CA ALA A 69 28.41 6.89 1.32
C ALA A 69 29.00 8.14 0.64
N PRO A 70 28.80 8.32 -0.68
CA PRO A 70 29.30 9.48 -1.41
C PRO A 70 28.76 10.77 -0.80
N GLN A 71 29.63 11.63 -0.28
CA GLN A 71 29.24 12.83 0.47
C GLN A 71 28.80 13.98 -0.47
N GLY A 72 27.94 14.89 0.01
CA GLY A 72 27.51 16.08 -0.72
C GLY A 72 26.47 15.79 -1.82
N MET A 73 26.63 16.39 -3.00
CA MET A 73 25.69 16.24 -4.12
C MET A 73 25.54 14.79 -4.64
N GLY A 74 26.57 13.96 -4.42
CA GLY A 74 26.53 12.54 -4.73
C GLY A 74 25.44 11.80 -3.95
N ALA A 75 25.39 11.98 -2.62
CA ALA A 75 24.37 11.38 -1.75
C ALA A 75 22.95 11.68 -2.23
N LEU A 76 22.69 12.95 -2.57
CA LEU A 76 21.36 13.38 -3.04
C LEU A 76 20.98 12.70 -4.35
N ALA A 77 21.89 12.65 -5.34
CA ALA A 77 21.63 11.98 -6.61
C ALA A 77 21.33 10.48 -6.43
N TYR A 78 22.04 9.84 -5.51
CA TYR A 78 21.86 8.44 -5.14
C TYR A 78 20.54 8.16 -4.41
N ASP A 79 20.11 9.04 -3.50
CA ASP A 79 18.81 8.94 -2.85
C ASP A 79 17.66 9.11 -3.85
N PHE A 80 17.78 10.03 -4.81
CA PHE A 80 16.79 10.19 -5.88
C PHE A 80 16.72 8.95 -6.79
N LEU A 81 17.87 8.33 -7.06
CA LEU A 81 17.95 7.08 -7.82
C LEU A 81 17.28 5.94 -7.06
N ASP A 82 17.54 5.80 -5.76
CA ASP A 82 16.91 4.76 -4.93
C ASP A 82 15.42 4.96 -4.80
N ASP A 83 14.94 6.19 -4.62
CA ASP A 83 13.50 6.49 -4.60
C ASP A 83 12.84 6.16 -5.94
N SER A 84 13.54 6.42 -7.04
CA SER A 84 13.03 6.12 -8.38
C SER A 84 12.96 4.61 -8.63
N ILE A 85 14.02 3.87 -8.27
CA ILE A 85 14.07 2.41 -8.39
C ILE A 85 13.00 1.77 -7.49
N ALA A 86 12.91 2.21 -6.23
CA ALA A 86 11.92 1.71 -5.28
C ALA A 86 10.49 1.93 -5.78
N LYS A 87 10.14 3.14 -6.23
CA LYS A 87 8.81 3.42 -6.79
C LYS A 87 8.53 2.61 -8.05
N ASN A 88 9.52 2.44 -8.94
CA ASN A 88 9.31 1.70 -10.17
C ASN A 88 9.14 0.20 -9.90
N ALA A 89 9.92 -0.35 -8.97
CA ALA A 89 9.83 -1.73 -8.55
C ALA A 89 8.46 -2.06 -7.95
N THR A 90 7.86 -1.14 -7.19
CA THR A 90 6.58 -1.39 -6.51
C THR A 90 5.34 -1.01 -7.30
N GLN A 91 5.39 0.08 -8.09
CA GLN A 91 4.21 0.61 -8.77
C GLN A 91 4.04 0.09 -10.21
N THR A 92 5.13 -0.25 -10.89
CA THR A 92 5.14 -0.65 -12.31
C THR A 92 5.71 -2.05 -12.56
N GLY A 93 6.62 -2.52 -11.70
CA GLY A 93 7.23 -3.84 -11.78
C GLY A 93 6.50 -4.93 -10.96
N PRO A 94 6.96 -6.19 -11.05
CA PRO A 94 6.45 -7.30 -10.23
C PRO A 94 6.75 -7.15 -8.72
N GLY A 95 7.54 -6.14 -8.32
CA GLY A 95 7.93 -5.91 -6.93
C GLY A 95 8.64 -7.10 -6.28
N PHE A 96 8.75 -7.05 -4.96
CA PHE A 96 9.12 -8.20 -4.12
C PHE A 96 7.88 -8.98 -3.67
N GLY A 97 6.68 -8.51 -4.02
CA GLY A 97 5.41 -9.14 -3.66
C GLY A 97 4.98 -8.87 -2.21
N LEU A 98 5.71 -8.01 -1.48
CA LEU A 98 5.40 -7.69 -0.09
C LEU A 98 4.13 -6.86 0.00
N ALA A 99 3.98 -5.85 -0.87
CA ALA A 99 2.77 -5.03 -0.87
C ALA A 99 1.50 -5.86 -1.12
N ARG A 100 1.56 -6.80 -2.07
CA ARG A 100 0.44 -7.72 -2.36
C ARG A 100 0.11 -8.62 -1.18
N SER A 101 1.13 -9.13 -0.49
CA SER A 101 0.96 -10.02 0.67
C SER A 101 0.36 -9.28 1.87
N VAL A 102 0.87 -8.08 2.16
CA VAL A 102 0.32 -7.19 3.21
C VAL A 102 -1.11 -6.80 2.87
N PHE A 103 -1.36 -6.36 1.64
CA PHE A 103 -2.71 -6.03 1.19
C PHE A 103 -3.69 -7.19 1.35
N ALA A 104 -3.32 -8.42 0.96
CA ALA A 104 -4.18 -9.58 1.10
C ALA A 104 -4.50 -9.90 2.58
N ALA A 105 -3.48 -9.89 3.45
CA ALA A 105 -3.64 -10.14 4.87
C ALA A 105 -4.51 -9.07 5.55
N THR A 106 -4.21 -7.78 5.33
CA THR A 106 -4.91 -6.67 5.99
C THR A 106 -6.29 -6.41 5.37
N GLY A 107 -6.40 -6.53 4.04
CA GLY A 107 -7.66 -6.37 3.30
C GLY A 107 -8.68 -7.45 3.65
N SER A 108 -8.24 -8.69 3.87
CA SER A 108 -9.14 -9.77 4.28
C SER A 108 -9.67 -9.57 5.71
N ALA A 109 -8.82 -9.12 6.62
CA ALA A 109 -9.23 -8.73 7.97
C ALA A 109 -10.20 -7.53 7.94
N TYR A 110 -9.90 -6.49 7.16
CA TYR A 110 -10.73 -5.29 6.99
C TYR A 110 -12.15 -5.62 6.50
N LEU A 111 -12.27 -6.51 5.51
CA LEU A 111 -13.58 -6.92 5.01
C LEU A 111 -14.36 -7.75 6.03
N ARG A 112 -13.70 -8.64 6.78
CA ARG A 112 -14.34 -9.45 7.83
C ARG A 112 -14.85 -8.61 9.00
N THR A 113 -14.14 -7.55 9.39
CA THR A 113 -14.56 -6.69 10.51
C THR A 113 -15.74 -5.78 10.14
N GLN A 114 -15.92 -5.44 8.86
CA GLN A 114 -17.05 -4.64 8.40
C GLN A 114 -18.30 -5.44 8.05
N THR A 115 -18.21 -6.76 7.89
CA THR A 115 -19.37 -7.64 7.74
C THR A 115 -20.11 -7.92 9.06
N VAL A 116 -19.55 -7.51 10.20
CA VAL A 116 -20.26 -7.57 11.48
C VAL A 116 -21.08 -6.27 11.60
N PRO A 117 -22.42 -6.31 11.49
CA PRO A 117 -23.21 -5.13 11.81
C PRO A 117 -22.86 -4.76 13.25
N ARG A 118 -22.52 -3.48 13.45
CA ARG A 118 -22.53 -2.87 14.78
C ARG A 118 -23.96 -3.09 15.29
N GLN A 119 -24.18 -4.15 16.06
CA GLN A 119 -25.42 -4.30 16.79
C GLN A 119 -25.51 -3.06 17.65
N GLU A 120 -26.39 -2.15 17.24
CA GLU A 120 -26.87 -1.09 18.09
C GLU A 120 -27.30 -1.79 19.37
N THR A 121 -26.62 -1.50 20.48
CA THR A 121 -27.17 -1.70 21.82
C THR A 121 -28.43 -0.85 21.91
N GLN A 122 -29.52 -1.34 21.33
CA GLN A 122 -30.87 -0.91 21.60
C GLN A 122 -31.33 -1.65 22.86
N GLY A 123 -31.81 -0.89 23.83
CA GLY A 123 -32.55 -1.38 24.98
C GLY A 123 -31.70 -1.51 26.24
N ILE A 124 -31.75 -0.49 27.11
CA ILE A 124 -32.62 -0.59 28.29
C ILE A 124 -33.25 0.80 28.49
N GLU A 125 -34.45 0.99 27.93
CA GLU A 125 -35.38 1.98 28.45
C GLU A 125 -35.86 1.46 29.81
N THR A 126 -35.33 2.00 30.90
CA THR A 126 -35.89 1.77 32.24
C THR A 126 -37.11 2.67 32.41
N HIS A 127 -38.28 2.14 32.08
CA HIS A 127 -39.54 2.54 32.71
C HIS A 127 -39.70 1.75 34.01
N GLY A 128 -39.81 2.45 35.13
CA GLY A 128 -40.05 1.91 36.47
C GLY A 128 -39.83 2.96 37.53
#